data_AF-A0A8B9AP26-F1
#
_entry.id   AF-A0A8B9AP26-F1
#
_cell.length_a   1.000
_cell.length_b   1.000
_cell.length_c   1.000
_cell.angle_alpha   90.00
_cell.angle_beta   90.00
_cell.angle_gamma   90.00
#
_symmetry.space_group_name_H-M   'P 1'
#
loop_
_entity.id
_entity.type
_entity.pdbx_description
1 polymer ?
#
loop_
_entity_poly.entity_id
_entity_poly.type
_entity_poly.pdbx_seq_one_letter_code
_entity_poly.pdbx_strand_id
1 'polypeptide(L)'
;MEVLEKNIVVTLCKLEKIFPPAFFDSMEHLPVHLAYEAKVGGPVQYRWMYPFERLMHDIKQKVKNRASIEGSIVEAYIIEEISTFCSHYFEPSIQTRLNQVPRNEDEGEFDLVDRLSIFTHQGRPFGKPFGRHLTTQEFNAAELYVLLNCEEVQPFGKYFDDYIRQSCPNISQIDLERRREMEFPAWFRSYVS
;
A
#
# COMPACT_ATOMS: atom_id res chain seq x y z
N MET A 1 30.92 -10.33 -9.67
CA MET A 1 30.15 -10.61 -10.91
C MET A 1 30.35 -12.03 -11.41
N GLU A 2 31.58 -12.53 -11.59
CA GLU A 2 31.81 -13.89 -12.13
C GLU A 2 31.23 -15.03 -11.29
N VAL A 3 31.24 -14.90 -9.96
CA VAL A 3 30.57 -15.84 -9.06
C VAL A 3 29.05 -15.81 -9.25
N LEU A 4 28.46 -14.62 -9.49
CA LEU A 4 27.03 -14.45 -9.70
C LEU A 4 26.60 -15.04 -11.05
N GLU A 5 27.39 -14.85 -12.12
CA GLU A 5 27.16 -15.46 -13.44
C GLU A 5 27.11 -16.99 -13.37
N LYS A 6 27.99 -17.61 -12.58
CA LYS A 6 27.97 -19.07 -12.38
C LYS A 6 26.80 -19.51 -11.50
N ASN A 7 26.50 -18.76 -10.44
CA ASN A 7 25.46 -19.13 -9.48
C ASN A 7 24.04 -18.97 -10.04
N ILE A 8 23.79 -17.99 -10.91
CA ILE A 8 22.45 -17.75 -11.45
C ILE A 8 21.99 -18.91 -12.33
N VAL A 9 22.89 -19.48 -13.14
CA VAL A 9 22.61 -20.67 -13.96
C VAL A 9 22.24 -21.87 -13.08
N VAL A 10 23.04 -22.13 -12.04
CA VAL A 10 22.77 -23.22 -11.09
C VAL A 10 21.44 -23.01 -10.35
N THR A 11 21.11 -21.77 -10.02
CA THR A 11 19.86 -21.41 -9.33
C THR A 11 18.66 -21.64 -10.24
N LEU A 12 18.72 -21.19 -11.50
CA LEU A 12 17.68 -21.44 -12.51
C LEU A 12 17.43 -22.93 -12.72
N CYS A 13 18.49 -23.72 -12.91
CA CYS A 13 18.37 -25.17 -13.05
C CYS A 13 17.79 -25.85 -11.79
N LYS A 14 17.97 -25.27 -10.59
CA LYS A 14 17.33 -25.77 -9.37
C LYS A 14 15.85 -25.40 -9.33
N LEU A 15 15.49 -24.19 -9.75
CA LEU A 15 14.11 -23.74 -9.83
C LEU A 15 13.31 -24.56 -10.85
N GLU A 16 13.89 -24.87 -12.02
CA GLU A 16 13.28 -25.72 -13.05
C GLU A 16 12.95 -27.14 -12.56
N LYS A 17 13.67 -27.64 -11.55
CA LYS A 17 13.37 -28.94 -10.93
C LYS A 17 12.20 -28.89 -9.94
N ILE A 18 11.89 -27.71 -9.42
CA ILE A 18 10.87 -27.51 -8.38
C ILE A 18 9.55 -27.09 -9.02
N PHE A 19 9.60 -26.17 -9.98
CA PHE A 19 8.42 -25.59 -10.61
C PHE A 19 8.05 -26.31 -11.92
N PRO A 20 6.76 -26.34 -12.30
CA PRO A 20 6.33 -26.93 -13.56
C PRO A 20 6.98 -26.25 -14.76
N PRO A 21 7.24 -26.96 -15.88
CA PRO A 21 7.82 -26.35 -17.08
C PRO A 21 7.01 -25.18 -17.64
N ALA A 22 5.69 -25.16 -17.43
CA ALA A 22 4.83 -24.06 -17.84
C ALA A 22 5.08 -22.73 -17.11
N PHE A 23 5.84 -22.76 -16.00
CA PHE A 23 6.24 -21.56 -15.26
C PHE A 23 7.46 -20.86 -15.88
N PHE A 24 8.26 -21.55 -16.71
CA PHE A 24 9.46 -20.98 -17.32
C PHE A 24 9.18 -20.57 -18.76
N ASP A 25 8.91 -19.29 -18.95
CA ASP A 25 8.98 -18.63 -20.24
C ASP A 25 10.32 -17.89 -20.41
N SER A 26 10.47 -17.12 -21.48
CA SER A 26 11.72 -16.39 -21.76
C SER A 26 12.15 -15.43 -20.63
N MET A 27 11.21 -14.93 -19.83
CA MET A 27 11.43 -13.93 -18.78
C MET A 27 12.20 -14.52 -17.61
N GLU A 28 11.92 -15.77 -17.22
CA GLU A 28 12.59 -16.45 -16.11
C GLU A 28 14.07 -16.72 -16.42
N HIS A 29 14.45 -16.75 -17.70
CA HIS A 29 15.83 -16.92 -18.15
C HIS A 29 16.62 -15.61 -18.29
N LEU A 30 15.96 -14.44 -18.35
CA LEU A 30 16.62 -13.13 -18.43
C LEU A 30 17.67 -12.87 -17.33
N PRO A 31 17.49 -13.32 -16.07
CA PRO A 31 18.48 -13.13 -15.02
C PRO A 31 19.87 -13.70 -15.33
N VAL A 32 19.98 -14.69 -16.23
CA VAL A 32 21.28 -15.23 -16.67
C VAL A 32 22.14 -14.14 -17.32
N HIS A 33 21.51 -13.21 -18.04
CA HIS A 33 22.21 -12.13 -18.73
C HIS A 33 22.54 -10.96 -17.79
N LEU A 34 21.75 -10.75 -16.73
CA LEU A 34 21.90 -9.59 -15.84
C LEU A 34 23.29 -9.48 -15.21
N ALA A 35 23.90 -10.60 -14.83
CA ALA A 35 25.22 -10.57 -14.20
C ALA A 35 26.32 -10.13 -15.19
N TYR A 36 26.26 -10.58 -16.44
CA TYR A 36 27.15 -10.11 -17.50
C TYR A 36 26.86 -8.65 -17.87
N GLU A 37 25.60 -8.29 -18.02
CA GLU A 37 25.18 -6.93 -18.34
C GLU A 37 25.60 -5.91 -17.28
N ALA A 38 25.53 -6.27 -15.99
CA ALA A 38 26.02 -5.44 -14.90
C ALA A 38 27.55 -5.40 -14.83
N LYS A 39 28.24 -6.48 -15.22
CA LYS A 39 29.71 -6.49 -15.34
C LYS A 39 30.20 -5.54 -16.43
N VAL A 40 29.57 -5.58 -17.61
CA VAL A 40 29.94 -4.73 -18.77
C VAL A 40 29.43 -3.31 -18.61
N GLY A 41 28.19 -3.16 -18.14
CA GLY A 41 27.50 -1.89 -18.03
C GLY A 41 27.85 -1.06 -16.82
N GLY A 42 28.51 -1.65 -15.81
CA GLY A 42 28.75 -0.99 -14.55
C GLY A 42 27.46 -0.71 -13.76
N PRO A 43 27.48 0.28 -12.85
CA PRO A 43 26.34 0.63 -12.03
C PRO A 43 25.08 0.93 -12.86
N VAL A 44 24.00 0.26 -12.49
CA VAL A 44 22.68 0.33 -13.14
C VAL A 44 22.15 1.76 -13.24
N GLN A 45 22.54 2.65 -12.32
CA GLN A 45 22.14 4.05 -12.25
C GLN A 45 22.32 4.83 -13.56
N TYR A 46 23.38 4.54 -14.33
CA TYR A 46 23.67 5.24 -15.58
C TYR A 46 23.02 4.61 -16.83
N ARG A 47 22.39 3.43 -16.68
CA ARG A 47 21.73 2.70 -17.78
C ARG A 47 20.21 2.66 -17.63
N TRP A 48 19.68 3.11 -16.49
CA TRP A 48 18.25 3.23 -16.31
C TRP A 48 17.70 4.36 -17.16
N MET A 49 16.72 4.02 -18.00
CA MET A 49 15.91 5.01 -18.74
C MET A 49 14.98 5.80 -17.82
N TYR A 50 14.67 5.24 -16.65
CA TYR A 50 13.67 5.78 -15.74
C TYR A 50 13.86 7.26 -15.36
N PRO A 51 15.08 7.76 -15.00
CA PRO A 51 15.28 9.19 -14.74
C PRO A 51 15.00 10.08 -15.96
N PHE A 52 15.36 9.63 -17.16
CA PHE A 52 15.13 10.35 -18.39
C PHE A 52 13.64 10.35 -18.77
N GLU A 53 12.96 9.23 -18.60
CA GLU A 53 11.52 9.11 -18.82
C GLU A 53 10.72 10.01 -17.87
N ARG A 54 11.11 10.05 -16.58
CA ARG A 54 10.50 10.94 -15.59
C ARG A 54 10.69 12.41 -15.95
N LEU A 55 11.93 12.80 -16.27
CA LEU A 55 12.22 14.17 -16.73
C LEU A 55 11.41 14.53 -17.98
N MET A 56 11.33 13.63 -18.96
CA MET A 56 10.57 13.81 -20.18
C MET A 56 9.07 13.96 -19.90
N HIS A 57 8.54 13.18 -18.96
CA HIS A 57 7.16 13.29 -18.51
C HIS A 57 6.87 14.67 -17.93
N ASP A 58 7.73 15.17 -17.04
CA ASP A 58 7.58 16.48 -16.42
C ASP A 58 7.62 17.62 -17.46
N ILE A 59 8.59 17.56 -18.38
CA ILE A 59 8.69 18.54 -19.48
C ILE A 59 7.44 18.49 -20.36
N LYS A 60 6.92 17.29 -20.68
CA LYS A 60 5.68 17.16 -21.46
C LYS A 60 4.48 17.79 -20.76
N GLN A 61 4.38 17.70 -19.44
CA GLN A 61 3.30 18.34 -18.69
C GLN A 61 3.35 19.88 -18.75
N LYS A 62 4.53 20.46 -18.94
CA LYS A 62 4.76 21.91 -19.08
C LYS A 62 4.31 22.47 -20.43
N VAL A 63 4.14 21.63 -21.46
CA VAL A 63 3.68 22.04 -22.78
C VAL A 63 2.16 22.27 -22.77
N LYS A 64 1.72 23.48 -22.45
CA LYS A 64 0.32 23.93 -22.52
C LYS A 64 -0.05 24.46 -23.90
N ASN A 65 0.89 25.11 -24.60
CA ASN A 65 0.71 25.59 -25.96
C ASN A 65 1.55 24.78 -26.96
N ARG A 66 0.89 23.94 -27.78
CA ARG A 66 1.59 23.12 -28.79
C ARG A 66 2.07 23.92 -30.00
N ALA A 67 1.56 25.13 -30.23
CA ALA A 67 2.04 26.01 -31.30
C ALA A 67 3.36 26.69 -30.96
N SER A 68 3.73 26.76 -29.67
CA SER A 68 5.02 27.27 -29.19
C SER A 68 5.49 26.46 -27.99
N ILE A 69 6.11 25.32 -28.29
CA ILE A 69 6.51 24.33 -27.27
C ILE A 69 7.59 24.90 -26.35
N GLU A 70 8.64 25.49 -26.92
CA GLU A 70 9.76 26.05 -26.18
C GLU A 70 9.31 27.20 -25.27
N GLY A 71 8.50 28.12 -25.80
CA GLY A 71 7.94 29.23 -25.02
C GLY A 71 7.08 28.74 -23.86
N SER A 72 6.24 27.72 -24.09
CA SER A 72 5.40 27.13 -23.04
C SER A 72 6.22 26.46 -21.93
N ILE A 73 7.35 25.84 -22.27
CA ILE A 73 8.25 25.20 -21.28
C ILE A 73 8.96 26.28 -20.45
N VAL A 74 9.49 27.31 -21.11
CA VAL A 74 10.18 28.43 -20.44
C VAL A 74 9.24 29.16 -19.49
N GLU A 75 8.03 29.46 -19.93
CA GLU A 75 7.00 30.11 -19.10
C GLU A 75 6.68 29.28 -17.84
N ALA A 76 6.41 27.98 -18.01
CA ALA A 76 6.14 27.08 -16.89
C ALA A 76 7.33 26.99 -15.93
N TYR A 77 8.56 27.00 -16.45
CA TYR A 77 9.78 26.96 -15.65
C TYR A 77 9.97 28.25 -14.83
N ILE A 78 9.71 29.43 -15.41
CA ILE A 78 9.76 30.72 -14.70
C ILE A 78 8.75 30.74 -13.55
N ILE A 79 7.51 30.31 -13.80
CA ILE A 79 6.46 30.24 -12.76
C ILE A 79 6.89 29.29 -11.63
N GLU A 80 7.48 28.15 -12.00
CA GLU A 80 7.98 27.16 -11.06
C GLU A 80 9.11 27.71 -10.18
N GLU A 81 10.08 28.43 -10.75
CA GLU A 81 11.17 29.07 -10.00
C GLU A 81 10.67 30.18 -9.08
N ILE A 82 9.77 31.05 -9.57
CA ILE A 82 9.18 32.12 -8.74
C ILE A 82 8.40 31.49 -7.57
N SER A 83 7.60 30.45 -7.81
CA SER A 83 6.85 29.76 -6.77
C SER A 83 7.79 29.14 -5.71
N THR A 84 8.88 28.52 -6.15
CA THR A 84 9.91 27.99 -5.25
C THR A 84 10.59 29.11 -4.46
N PHE A 85 10.95 30.22 -5.10
CA PHE A 85 11.57 31.35 -4.42
C PHE A 85 10.63 31.96 -3.36
N CYS A 86 9.37 32.22 -3.72
CA CYS A 86 8.36 32.74 -2.80
C CYS A 86 8.10 31.80 -1.61
N SER A 87 8.20 30.48 -1.81
CA SER A 87 7.97 29.51 -0.74
C SER A 87 8.90 29.67 0.47
N HIS A 88 10.11 30.21 0.27
CA HIS A 88 11.06 30.49 1.36
C HIS A 88 10.64 31.65 2.27
N TYR A 89 9.72 32.51 1.80
CA TYR A 89 9.21 33.64 2.58
C TYR A 89 7.89 33.33 3.29
N PHE A 90 7.29 32.17 3.01
CA PHE A 90 6.05 31.75 3.64
C PHE A 90 6.31 31.03 4.97
N GLU A 91 5.33 31.10 5.86
CA GLU A 91 5.35 30.34 7.11
C GLU A 91 5.32 28.83 6.79
N PRO A 92 5.99 27.97 7.59
CA PRO A 92 5.98 26.52 7.38
C PRO A 92 4.59 25.87 7.31
N SER A 93 3.59 26.52 7.91
CA SER A 93 2.17 26.13 7.89
C SER A 93 1.53 26.22 6.50
N ILE A 94 2.07 27.05 5.61
CA ILE A 94 1.52 27.29 4.28
C ILE A 94 2.01 26.17 3.35
N GLN A 95 1.07 25.48 2.71
CA GLN A 95 1.39 24.46 1.72
C GLN A 95 1.96 25.09 0.45
N THR A 96 3.13 24.62 0.05
CA THR A 96 3.90 25.02 -1.13
C THR A 96 4.43 23.77 -1.82
N ARG A 97 5.05 23.93 -3.00
CA ARG A 97 5.63 22.78 -3.71
C ARG A 97 6.77 22.09 -2.94
N LEU A 98 7.41 22.76 -1.98
CA LEU A 98 8.55 22.23 -1.21
C LEU A 98 8.13 21.36 -0.02
N ASN A 99 7.02 21.69 0.64
CA ASN A 99 6.51 20.98 1.82
C ASN A 99 5.22 20.20 1.53
N GLN A 100 4.78 20.15 0.27
CA GLN A 100 3.69 19.29 -0.14
C GLN A 100 4.14 17.83 -0.10
N VAL A 101 3.51 17.04 0.76
CA VAL A 101 3.76 15.61 0.88
C VAL A 101 3.52 14.94 -0.48
N PRO A 102 4.52 14.17 -1.00
CA PRO A 102 4.38 13.42 -2.24
C PRO A 102 3.12 12.56 -2.24
N ARG A 103 2.54 12.36 -3.43
CA ARG A 103 1.28 11.62 -3.59
C ARG A 103 1.28 10.21 -2.95
N ASN A 104 2.47 9.62 -2.81
CA ASN A 104 2.69 8.26 -2.30
C ASN A 104 3.22 8.23 -0.85
N GLU A 105 3.34 9.38 -0.19
CA GLU A 105 3.74 9.45 1.21
C GLU A 105 2.51 9.75 2.06
N ASP A 106 2.21 8.85 2.99
CA ASP A 106 1.08 8.97 3.92
C ASP A 106 1.57 9.65 5.21
N GLU A 107 2.05 10.89 5.12
CA GLU A 107 2.38 11.71 6.29
C GLU A 107 1.14 12.53 6.70
N GLY A 108 0.28 11.92 7.52
CA GLY A 108 -0.66 12.64 8.37
C GLY A 108 -0.13 12.62 9.80
N GLU A 109 0.01 13.77 10.45
CA GLU A 109 0.15 13.83 11.90
C GLU A 109 -1.11 13.22 12.54
N PHE A 110 -0.93 12.17 13.34
CA PHE A 110 -2.04 11.45 13.96
C PHE A 110 -2.41 12.08 15.28
N ASP A 111 -3.59 12.70 15.34
CA ASP A 111 -4.25 12.94 16.62
C ASP A 111 -4.81 11.58 17.11
N LEU A 112 -4.00 10.86 17.88
CA LEU A 112 -4.35 9.56 18.47
C LEU A 112 -5.32 9.70 19.65
N VAL A 113 -5.65 10.93 20.05
CA VAL A 113 -6.60 11.19 21.13
C VAL A 113 -8.00 10.81 20.62
N ASP A 114 -8.63 9.84 21.29
CA ASP A 114 -10.01 9.36 21.07
C ASP A 114 -10.30 8.48 19.82
N ARG A 115 -9.29 7.86 19.17
CA ARG A 115 -9.54 6.86 18.11
C ARG A 115 -9.35 5.43 18.59
N LEU A 116 -10.23 4.52 18.14
CA LEU A 116 -10.05 3.08 18.34
C LEU A 116 -8.78 2.60 17.62
N SER A 117 -8.11 1.61 18.22
CA SER A 117 -6.89 0.96 17.69
C SER A 117 -6.97 0.58 16.20
N ILE A 118 -8.13 0.11 15.74
CA ILE A 118 -8.35 -0.30 14.35
C ILE A 118 -8.38 0.86 13.33
N PHE A 119 -8.57 2.11 13.80
CA PHE A 119 -8.64 3.31 12.96
C PHE A 119 -7.40 4.21 13.06
N THR A 120 -6.28 3.63 13.47
CA THR A 120 -4.97 4.29 13.57
C THR A 120 -4.43 4.72 12.22
N HIS A 121 -4.66 3.93 11.16
CA HIS A 121 -4.19 4.23 9.82
C HIS A 121 -5.31 4.76 8.93
N GLN A 122 -5.14 5.98 8.41
CA GLN A 122 -6.04 6.51 7.39
C GLN A 122 -5.68 5.92 6.04
N GLY A 123 -6.56 5.08 5.47
CA GLY A 123 -6.40 4.64 4.09
C GLY A 123 -6.73 5.75 3.11
N ARG A 124 -5.87 5.98 2.10
CA ARG A 124 -6.18 6.88 0.99
C ARG A 124 -6.86 6.09 -0.14
N PRO A 125 -8.13 6.40 -0.49
CA PRO A 125 -8.80 5.67 -1.56
C PRO A 125 -8.08 5.92 -2.89
N PHE A 126 -7.79 4.84 -3.62
CA PHE A 126 -7.20 4.92 -4.95
C PHE A 126 -8.29 4.99 -6.03
N GLY A 127 -8.19 6.00 -6.89
CA GLY A 127 -9.11 6.18 -8.02
C GLY A 127 -10.35 7.00 -7.70
N LYS A 128 -11.33 6.96 -8.61
CA LYS A 128 -12.58 7.71 -8.47
C LYS A 128 -13.49 7.01 -7.45
N PRO A 129 -14.07 7.74 -6.47
CA PRO A 129 -14.97 7.12 -5.51
C PRO A 129 -16.20 6.54 -6.22
N PHE A 130 -16.57 5.32 -5.84
CA PHE A 130 -17.79 4.65 -6.29
C PHE A 130 -18.60 4.24 -5.06
N GLY A 131 -19.83 4.73 -4.97
CA GLY A 131 -20.74 4.39 -3.89
C GLY A 131 -21.48 3.09 -4.19
N ARG A 132 -21.41 2.11 -3.28
CA ARG A 132 -22.28 0.93 -3.26
C ARG A 132 -22.81 0.72 -1.85
N HIS A 133 -24.01 0.18 -1.74
CA HIS A 133 -24.51 -0.29 -0.45
C HIS A 133 -23.92 -1.67 -0.17
N LEU A 134 -23.53 -1.91 1.08
CA LEU A 134 -23.14 -3.25 1.54
C LEU A 134 -24.39 -4.10 1.66
N THR A 135 -24.29 -5.36 1.22
CA THR A 135 -25.30 -6.37 1.55
C THR A 135 -25.28 -6.65 3.05
N THR A 136 -26.36 -7.21 3.60
CA THR A 136 -26.42 -7.58 5.03
C THR A 136 -25.29 -8.52 5.44
N GLN A 137 -24.92 -9.47 4.57
CA GLN A 137 -23.82 -10.39 4.83
C GLN A 137 -22.46 -9.66 4.89
N GLU A 138 -22.20 -8.75 3.94
CA GLU A 138 -20.97 -7.96 3.95
C GLU A 138 -20.91 -7.00 5.15
N PHE A 139 -22.03 -6.41 5.52
CA PHE A 139 -22.13 -5.54 6.69
C PHE A 139 -21.82 -6.33 7.97
N ASN A 140 -22.46 -7.48 8.16
CA ASN A 140 -22.23 -8.34 9.33
C ASN A 140 -20.77 -8.83 9.39
N ALA A 141 -20.19 -9.21 8.25
CA ALA A 141 -18.79 -9.61 8.17
C ALA A 141 -17.84 -8.46 8.51
N ALA A 142 -18.12 -7.25 8.01
CA ALA A 142 -17.33 -6.06 8.31
C ALA A 142 -17.43 -5.66 9.78
N GLU A 143 -18.63 -5.69 10.37
CA GLU A 143 -18.85 -5.43 11.79
C GLU A 143 -18.08 -6.43 12.66
N LEU A 144 -18.22 -7.72 12.38
CA LEU A 144 -17.51 -8.77 13.11
C LEU A 144 -15.99 -8.57 13.00
N TYR A 145 -15.48 -8.29 11.80
CA TYR A 145 -14.07 -8.02 11.58
C TYR A 145 -13.58 -6.84 12.42
N VAL A 146 -14.33 -5.73 12.45
CA VAL A 146 -13.98 -4.56 13.24
C VAL A 146 -13.92 -4.90 14.72
N LEU A 147 -14.93 -5.60 15.25
CA LEU A 147 -14.97 -5.96 16.67
C LEU A 147 -13.86 -6.93 17.08
N LEU A 148 -13.53 -7.92 16.24
CA LEU A 148 -12.50 -8.91 16.56
C LEU A 148 -11.07 -8.39 16.42
N ASN A 149 -10.85 -7.32 15.66
CA ASN A 149 -9.53 -6.72 15.45
C ASN A 149 -9.32 -5.42 16.24
N CYS A 150 -10.31 -5.00 17.02
CA CYS A 150 -10.22 -3.84 17.90
C CYS A 150 -9.64 -4.26 19.27
N GLU A 151 -8.48 -3.73 19.64
CA GLU A 151 -7.79 -4.08 20.89
C GLU A 151 -8.65 -3.84 22.13
N GLU A 152 -9.43 -2.77 22.13
CA GLU A 152 -10.33 -2.37 23.19
C GLU A 152 -11.48 -3.39 23.39
N VAL A 153 -11.84 -4.14 22.35
CA VAL A 153 -12.92 -5.13 22.35
C VAL A 153 -12.41 -6.55 22.66
N GLN A 154 -11.10 -6.81 22.54
CA GLN A 154 -10.49 -8.12 22.83
C GLN A 154 -10.90 -8.74 24.18
N PRO A 155 -10.97 -7.99 25.31
CA PRO A 155 -11.39 -8.57 26.59
C PRO A 155 -12.79 -9.18 26.56
N PHE A 156 -13.70 -8.59 25.78
CA PHE A 156 -15.09 -9.04 25.66
C PHE A 156 -15.22 -10.36 24.91
N GLY A 157 -14.27 -10.69 24.04
CA GLY A 157 -14.19 -12.02 23.42
C GLY A 157 -14.05 -13.12 24.46
N LYS A 158 -13.27 -12.90 25.54
CA LYS A 158 -13.14 -13.86 26.65
C LYS A 158 -14.42 -13.95 27.48
N TYR A 159 -15.05 -12.82 27.77
CA TYR A 159 -16.32 -12.80 28.51
C TYR A 159 -17.44 -13.53 27.76
N PHE A 160 -17.47 -13.41 26.43
CA PHE A 160 -18.39 -14.15 25.59
C PHE A 160 -18.12 -15.67 25.65
N ASP A 161 -16.86 -16.09 25.56
CA ASP A 161 -16.51 -17.51 25.67
C ASP A 161 -16.94 -18.10 27.01
N ASP A 162 -16.70 -17.38 28.10
CA ASP A 162 -17.07 -17.82 29.44
C ASP A 162 -18.60 -17.89 29.59
N TYR A 163 -19.35 -16.93 29.02
CA TYR A 163 -20.81 -16.95 28.96
C TYR A 163 -21.35 -18.17 28.20
N ILE A 164 -20.75 -18.50 27.06
CA ILE A 164 -21.14 -19.68 26.27
C ILE A 164 -20.78 -20.98 27.01
N ARG A 165 -19.60 -21.06 27.63
CA ARG A 165 -19.17 -22.24 28.40
C ARG A 165 -20.02 -22.47 29.65
N GLN A 166 -20.53 -21.42 30.29
CA GLN A 166 -21.51 -21.55 31.37
C GLN A 166 -22.83 -22.18 30.88
N SER A 167 -23.26 -21.82 29.68
CA SER A 167 -24.48 -22.35 29.07
C SER A 167 -24.28 -23.76 28.47
N CYS A 168 -23.07 -24.06 27.98
CA CYS A 168 -22.70 -25.29 27.29
C CYS A 168 -21.26 -25.73 27.65
N PRO A 169 -21.07 -26.47 28.76
CA PRO A 169 -19.74 -26.77 29.29
C PRO A 169 -18.87 -27.70 28.42
N ASN A 170 -19.48 -28.49 27.52
CA ASN A 170 -18.78 -29.42 26.62
C ASN A 170 -18.73 -28.94 25.16
N ILE A 171 -18.80 -27.63 24.92
CA ILE A 171 -18.75 -27.10 23.54
C ILE A 171 -17.37 -27.34 22.91
N SER A 172 -17.35 -27.83 21.66
CA SER A 172 -16.13 -27.96 20.88
C SER A 172 -15.58 -26.58 20.51
N GLN A 173 -14.27 -26.47 20.34
CA GLN A 173 -13.61 -25.23 19.92
C GLN A 173 -14.17 -24.71 18.58
N ILE A 174 -14.46 -25.62 17.63
CA ILE A 174 -15.02 -25.29 16.31
C ILE A 174 -16.44 -24.71 16.45
N ASP A 175 -17.23 -25.25 17.38
CA ASP A 175 -18.61 -24.79 17.59
C ASP A 175 -18.64 -23.47 18.36
N LEU A 176 -17.67 -23.24 19.24
CA LEU A 176 -17.47 -21.96 19.95
C LEU A 176 -17.07 -20.84 18.98
N GLU A 177 -16.15 -21.12 18.04
CA GLU A 177 -15.78 -20.19 16.97
C GLU A 177 -16.98 -19.85 16.07
N ARG A 178 -17.75 -20.86 15.64
CA ARG A 178 -18.97 -20.64 14.85
C ARG A 178 -20.00 -19.77 15.56
N ARG A 179 -20.20 -19.99 16.87
CA ARG A 179 -21.09 -19.15 17.68
C ARG A 179 -20.55 -17.73 17.83
N ARG A 180 -19.23 -17.56 17.97
CA ARG A 180 -18.62 -16.24 18.03
C ARG A 180 -18.88 -15.46 16.74
N GLU A 181 -18.74 -16.08 15.57
CA GLU A 181 -19.02 -15.41 14.29
C GLU A 181 -20.48 -14.95 14.16
N MET A 182 -21.43 -15.70 14.70
CA MET A 182 -22.86 -15.44 14.53
C MET A 182 -23.47 -14.56 15.63
N GLU A 183 -23.08 -14.76 16.88
CA GLU A 183 -23.77 -14.23 18.05
C GLU A 183 -23.00 -13.10 18.74
N PHE A 184 -21.66 -13.02 18.56
CA PHE A 184 -20.82 -12.07 19.28
C PHE A 184 -21.22 -10.60 19.07
N PRO A 185 -21.47 -10.10 17.84
CA PRO A 185 -21.83 -8.69 17.65
C PRO A 185 -23.16 -8.32 18.34
N ALA A 186 -24.15 -9.20 18.25
CA ALA A 186 -25.45 -8.99 18.89
C ALA A 186 -25.34 -9.04 20.42
N TRP A 187 -24.59 -10.00 20.96
CA TRP A 187 -24.31 -10.11 22.39
C TRP A 187 -23.55 -8.88 22.91
N PHE A 188 -22.50 -8.46 22.20
CA PHE A 188 -21.67 -7.32 22.59
C PHE A 188 -22.50 -6.03 22.66
N ARG A 189 -23.38 -5.79 21.68
CA ARG A 189 -24.31 -4.65 21.71
C ARG A 189 -25.21 -4.66 22.95
N SER A 190 -25.71 -5.83 23.33
CA SER A 190 -26.55 -5.98 24.53
C SER A 190 -25.78 -5.89 25.85
N TYR A 191 -24.49 -6.21 25.84
CA TYR A 191 -23.63 -6.19 27.03
C TYR A 191 -23.11 -4.78 27.37
N VAL A 192 -22.87 -3.95 26.34
CA VAL A 192 -22.28 -2.60 26.48
C VAL A 192 -23.35 -1.49 26.54
N SER A 193 -24.60 -1.78 26.14
CA SER A 193 -25.74 -0.85 26.30
C SER A 193 -26.18 -0.74 27.76
#